data_AF-A0A1J5EFZ5-F1
#
_entry.id   AF-A0A1J5EFZ5-F1
#
_cell.length_a   1.000
_cell.length_b   1.000
_cell.length_c   1.000
_cell.angle_alpha   90.00
_cell.angle_beta   90.00
_cell.angle_gamma   90.00
#
_symmetry.space_group_name_H-M   'P 1'
#
loop_
_entity.id
_entity.type
_entity.pdbx_description
1 polymer ?
#
loop_
_entity_poly.entity_id
_entity_poly.type
_entity_poly.pdbx_seq_one_letter_code
_entity_poly.pdbx_strand_id
1 'polypeptide(L)'
;MKSISLRGIDEELALRLKQEAEAARKSLNQYVLETIKRHVGLEKERQFTRVYHDLDHLFGRWSDDEFNMIQGKIDGERRIDSELWR
;
A
#
# COMPACT_ATOMS: atom_id res chain seq x y z
N MET A 1 -13.54 -30.98 -3.79
CA MET A 1 -13.86 -29.54 -4.02
C MET A 1 -15.33 -29.34 -3.74
N LYS A 2 -15.69 -28.50 -2.78
CA LYS A 2 -17.07 -28.04 -2.61
C LYS A 2 -17.16 -26.65 -3.22
N SER A 3 -18.05 -26.45 -4.19
CA SER A 3 -18.35 -25.13 -4.73
C SER A 3 -19.37 -24.44 -3.84
N ILE A 4 -19.13 -23.17 -3.54
CA ILE A 4 -20.09 -22.29 -2.88
C ILE A 4 -20.28 -21.10 -3.81
N SER A 5 -21.53 -20.83 -4.17
CA SER A 5 -21.90 -19.62 -4.92
C SER A 5 -22.39 -18.58 -3.92
N LEU A 6 -21.68 -17.47 -3.82
CA LEU A 6 -22.12 -16.31 -3.04
C LEU A 6 -23.22 -15.58 -3.83
N ARG A 7 -24.38 -15.38 -3.21
CA ARG A 7 -25.51 -14.63 -3.77
C ARG A 7 -25.69 -13.34 -2.98
N GLY A 8 -26.28 -12.31 -3.60
CA GLY A 8 -26.52 -11.02 -2.94
C GLY A 8 -25.31 -10.09 -2.92
N ILE A 9 -24.31 -10.34 -3.77
CA ILE A 9 -23.24 -9.37 -4.03
C ILE A 9 -23.82 -8.34 -5.01
N ASP A 10 -24.01 -7.11 -4.53
CA ASP A 10 -24.38 -5.98 -5.38
C ASP A 10 -23.18 -5.51 -6.25
N GLU A 11 -23.46 -4.64 -7.23
CA GLU A 11 -22.43 -4.16 -8.16
C GLU A 11 -21.31 -3.38 -7.47
N GLU A 12 -21.63 -2.62 -6.41
CA GLU A 12 -20.64 -1.84 -5.67
C GLU A 12 -19.67 -2.76 -4.93
N LEU A 13 -20.19 -3.77 -4.24
CA LEU A 13 -19.40 -4.78 -3.56
C LEU A 13 -18.57 -5.60 -4.56
N ALA A 14 -19.13 -5.97 -5.71
CA ALA A 14 -18.41 -6.68 -6.76
C ALA A 14 -17.23 -5.85 -7.30
N LEU A 15 -17.43 -4.55 -7.49
CA LEU A 15 -16.39 -3.63 -7.94
C LEU A 15 -15.27 -3.50 -6.91
N ARG A 16 -15.63 -3.24 -5.65
CA ARG A 16 -14.66 -3.12 -4.55
C ARG A 16 -13.84 -4.40 -4.37
N LEU A 17 -14.48 -5.57 -4.39
CA LEU A 17 -13.77 -6.85 -4.28
C LEU A 17 -12.77 -7.08 -5.43
N LYS A 18 -13.11 -6.66 -6.65
CA LYS A 18 -12.18 -6.73 -7.80
C LYS A 18 -10.98 -5.80 -7.62
N GLN A 19 -11.23 -4.54 -7.23
CA GLN A 19 -10.16 -3.56 -7.00
C GLN A 19 -9.19 -4.04 -5.91
N GLU A 20 -9.72 -4.54 -4.80
CA GLU A 20 -8.92 -5.09 -3.71
C GLU A 20 -8.13 -6.35 -4.11
N ALA A 21 -8.74 -7.23 -4.92
CA ALA A 21 -8.05 -8.40 -5.46
C ALA A 21 -6.89 -8.01 -6.40
N GLU A 22 -7.10 -7.02 -7.27
CA GLU A 22 -6.06 -6.47 -8.14
C GLU A 22 -4.92 -5.82 -7.35
N ALA A 23 -5.25 -4.99 -6.36
CA ALA A 23 -4.28 -4.37 -5.46
C ALA A 23 -3.45 -5.43 -4.71
N ALA A 24 -4.10 -6.53 -4.28
CA ALA A 24 -3.44 -7.66 -3.64
C ALA A 24 -2.70 -8.59 -4.62
N ARG A 25 -2.76 -8.34 -5.93
CA ARG A 25 -2.23 -9.18 -7.03
C ARG A 25 -2.74 -10.64 -6.94
N LYS A 26 -4.02 -10.82 -6.65
CA LYS A 26 -4.67 -12.13 -6.48
C LYS A 26 -5.89 -12.26 -7.37
N SER A 27 -6.27 -13.49 -7.71
CA SER A 27 -7.56 -13.73 -8.33
C SER A 27 -8.70 -13.40 -7.36
N LEU A 28 -9.84 -12.96 -7.89
CA LEU A 28 -11.03 -12.65 -7.09
C LEU A 28 -11.43 -13.81 -6.17
N ASN A 29 -11.45 -15.04 -6.69
CA ASN A 29 -11.79 -16.24 -5.91
C ASN A 29 -10.79 -16.47 -4.76
N GLN A 30 -9.49 -16.30 -5.02
CA GLN A 30 -8.48 -16.45 -3.98
C GLN A 30 -8.62 -15.36 -2.90
N TYR A 31 -8.81 -14.10 -3.31
CA TYR A 31 -9.02 -12.99 -2.39
C TYR A 31 -10.24 -13.22 -1.50
N VAL A 32 -11.37 -13.64 -2.07
CA VAL A 32 -12.59 -13.95 -1.32
C VAL A 32 -12.38 -15.10 -0.34
N LEU A 33 -11.70 -16.17 -0.75
CA LEU A 33 -11.41 -17.32 0.13
C LEU A 33 -10.51 -16.94 1.29
N GLU A 34 -9.46 -16.15 1.08
CA GLU A 34 -8.58 -15.67 2.14
C GLU A 34 -9.33 -14.74 3.09
N THR A 35 -10.16 -13.83 2.58
CA THR A 35 -11.01 -12.95 3.40
C THR A 35 -11.95 -13.75 4.29
N ILE A 36 -12.62 -14.77 3.75
CA ILE A 36 -13.48 -15.67 4.54
C ILE A 36 -12.64 -16.39 5.61
N LYS A 37 -11.51 -17.00 5.23
CA LYS A 37 -10.62 -17.71 6.17
C LYS A 37 -10.15 -16.82 7.31
N ARG A 38 -9.76 -15.58 7.01
CA ARG A 38 -9.35 -14.60 8.01
C ARG A 38 -10.50 -14.26 8.96
N HIS A 39 -11.70 -14.04 8.42
CA HIS A 39 -12.87 -13.68 9.23
C HIS A 39 -13.33 -14.81 10.14
N VAL A 40 -13.23 -16.07 9.70
CA VAL A 40 -13.55 -17.25 10.53
C VAL A 40 -12.39 -17.74 11.40
N GLY A 41 -11.28 -16.98 11.48
CA GLY A 41 -10.13 -17.31 12.33
C GLY A 41 -9.29 -18.51 11.86
N LEU A 42 -9.47 -18.95 10.62
CA LEU A 42 -8.69 -20.03 10.00
C LEU A 42 -7.36 -19.54 9.41
N GLU A 43 -7.16 -18.22 9.31
CA GLU A 43 -5.87 -17.61 9.00
C GLU A 43 -5.36 -16.83 10.22
N LYS A 44 -4.14 -17.18 10.69
CA LYS A 44 -3.42 -16.34 11.64
C LYS A 44 -2.97 -15.07 10.92
N GLU A 45 -3.25 -13.91 11.52
CA GLU A 45 -2.67 -12.67 11.02
C GLU A 45 -1.15 -12.81 10.97
N ARG A 46 -0.58 -12.45 9.82
CA ARG A 46 0.85 -12.44 9.57
C ARG A 46 1.49 -11.27 10.35
N GLN A 47 1.56 -11.40 11.67
CA GLN A 47 2.07 -10.36 12.56
C GLN A 47 3.50 -9.94 12.20
N PHE A 48 4.31 -10.88 11.69
CA PHE A 48 5.72 -10.67 11.33
C PHE A 48 6.00 -10.66 9.83
N THR A 49 4.99 -10.83 8.96
CA THR A 49 5.15 -10.84 7.49
C THR A 49 4.16 -9.91 6.80
N ARG A 50 3.65 -8.91 7.51
CA ARG A 50 2.79 -7.87 6.95
C ARG A 50 3.63 -6.96 6.06
N VAL A 51 3.24 -6.89 4.79
CA VAL A 51 3.83 -5.98 3.79
C VAL A 51 3.01 -4.71 3.79
N TYR A 52 3.67 -3.57 3.95
CA TYR A 52 3.07 -2.24 3.84
C TYR A 52 3.51 -1.61 2.51
N HIS A 53 2.62 -0.82 1.92
CA HIS A 53 2.81 -0.18 0.60
C HIS A 53 2.59 1.34 0.66
N ASP A 54 2.38 1.88 1.86
CA ASP A 54 2.13 3.30 2.11
C ASP A 54 3.32 4.18 1.73
N LEU A 55 4.54 3.66 1.82
CA LEU A 55 5.77 4.36 1.42
C LEU A 55 6.25 4.02 0.01
N ASP A 56 5.56 3.16 -0.74
CA ASP A 56 6.02 2.71 -2.07
C ASP A 56 6.16 3.88 -3.06
N HIS A 57 5.35 4.93 -2.89
CA HIS A 57 5.42 6.15 -3.70
C HIS A 57 6.70 6.97 -3.47
N LEU A 58 7.42 6.74 -2.37
CA LEU A 58 8.73 7.35 -2.10
C LEU A 58 9.87 6.61 -2.81
N PHE A 59 9.62 5.37 -3.27
CA PHE A 59 10.59 4.58 -4.01
C PHE A 59 10.52 4.94 -5.50
N GLY A 60 11.57 5.57 -6.01
CA GLY A 60 11.69 6.01 -7.39
C GLY A 60 13.01 6.74 -7.61
N ARG A 61 13.19 7.32 -8.81
CA ARG A 61 14.27 8.27 -9.06
C ARG A 61 13.66 9.66 -9.12
N TRP A 62 14.30 10.62 -8.49
CA TRP A 62 13.95 12.03 -8.67
C TRP A 62 14.22 12.44 -10.12
N SER A 63 13.34 13.26 -10.66
CA SER A 63 13.66 14.05 -11.83
C SER A 63 14.80 15.02 -11.51
N ASP A 64 15.47 15.52 -12.55
CA ASP A 64 16.55 16.49 -12.38
C ASP A 64 16.04 17.77 -11.69
N ASP A 65 14.79 18.18 -11.96
CA ASP A 65 14.16 19.34 -11.32
C ASP A 65 13.90 19.13 -9.82
N GLU A 66 13.36 17.97 -9.44
CA GLU A 66 13.17 17.60 -8.03
C GLU A 66 14.51 17.52 -7.29
N PHE A 67 15.53 16.94 -7.93
CA PHE A 67 16.87 16.88 -7.38
C PHE A 67 17.43 18.29 -7.15
N ASN A 68 17.39 19.16 -8.14
CA ASN A 68 17.94 20.51 -8.03
C ASN A 68 17.22 21.34 -6.96
N MET A 69 15.90 21.22 -6.86
CA MET A 69 15.11 21.89 -5.81
C MET A 69 15.53 21.43 -4.41
N ILE A 70 15.63 20.12 -4.20
CA ILE A 70 15.95 19.55 -2.88
C ILE A 70 17.42 19.83 -2.52
N GLN A 71 18.33 19.59 -3.46
CA GLN A 71 19.77 19.83 -3.27
C GLN A 71 20.07 21.29 -2.98
N GLY A 72 19.42 22.22 -3.69
CA GLY A 72 19.56 23.66 -3.44
C GLY A 72 19.12 24.07 -2.03
N LYS A 73 18.04 23.48 -1.49
CA LYS A 73 17.65 23.70 -0.10
C LYS A 73 18.69 23.15 0.88
N ILE A 74 19.14 21.92 0.69
CA ILE A 74 20.16 21.28 1.54
C ILE A 74 21.44 22.13 1.59
N ASP A 75 21.87 22.66 0.45
CA ASP A 75 23.09 23.47 0.38
C ASP A 75 22.92 24.86 1.04
N GLY A 76 21.69 25.38 1.08
CA GLY A 76 21.34 26.54 1.89
C GLY A 76 21.47 26.26 3.39
N GLU A 77 20.84 25.17 3.86
CA GLU A 77 20.84 24.77 5.28
C GLU A 77 22.22 24.32 5.81
N ARG A 78 23.15 23.97 4.91
CA ARG A 78 24.55 23.64 5.27
C ARG A 78 25.38 24.88 5.65
N ARG A 79 24.89 26.07 5.36
CA ARG A 79 25.54 27.31 5.80
C ARG A 79 25.11 27.57 7.24
N ILE A 80 26.09 27.83 8.10
CA ILE A 80 25.84 28.21 9.49
C ILE A 80 25.14 29.57 9.47
N ASP A 81 23.85 29.57 9.80
CA ASP A 81 23.11 30.78 10.09
C ASP A 81 23.42 31.19 11.55
N SER A 82 24.19 32.28 11.68
CA SER A 82 24.61 32.81 12.98
C SER A 82 23.47 33.39 13.81
N GLU A 83 22.29 33.66 13.23
CA GLU A 83 21.11 34.08 13.99
C GLU A 83 20.34 32.88 14.57
N LEU A 84 20.35 31.73 13.89
CA LEU A 84 19.76 30.47 14.36
C LEU A 84 20.64 29.72 15.36
N TRP A 85 21.97 29.90 15.31
CA TRP A 85 22.94 29.17 16.13
C TRP A 85 23.39 29.93 17.40
N ARG A 86 22.45 30.57 18.11
CA ARG A 86 22.70 31.16 19.44
C ARG A 86 22.56 30.16 20.59
#